data_AF-A0A842HAN5-F1
#
_entry.id   AF-A0A842HAN5-F1
#
_cell.length_a   1.000
_cell.length_b   1.000
_cell.length_c   1.000
_cell.angle_alpha   90.00
_cell.angle_beta   90.00
_cell.angle_gamma   90.00
#
_symmetry.space_group_name_H-M   'P 1'
#
loop_
_entity.id
_entity.type
_entity.pdbx_description
1 polymer ?
#
loop_
_entity_poly.entity_id
_entity_poly.type
_entity_poly.pdbx_seq_one_letter_code
_entity_poly.pdbx_strand_id
1 'polypeptide(L)'
;MPLPTAPFDAAKSIFAGLSVIQLAFAATPITGVAATTAGVFTKTGHTLTDGTPLRFDSGTGGEGLTVGTTYYVRDAAANTFKLAPTPGGVAITLTSALSAATFSAAAVFEATKVDSKLSEEKKHIERPDKKGVLRKQRTVTTRSDESFVFDVQEVKRLLDIFGGSLTGSARVSVTLWIPDPDDATGKVALKSEDNFPATISREGDLSFGGGEFSQSNILIESNKPGAITWTADAAV
;
A
#
# COMPACT_ATOMS: atom_id res chain seq x y z
N MET A 1 12.55 -4.77 -9.07
CA MET A 1 11.30 -4.24 -9.66
C MET A 1 11.29 -2.75 -9.37
N PRO A 2 11.17 -1.86 -10.38
CA PRO A 2 11.26 -0.42 -10.12
C PRO A 2 10.09 0.02 -9.23
N LEU A 3 10.40 0.85 -8.23
CA LEU A 3 9.39 1.51 -7.41
C LEU A 3 8.45 2.32 -8.33
N PRO A 4 7.13 2.36 -8.05
CA PRO A 4 6.24 3.29 -8.72
C PRO A 4 6.67 4.71 -8.29
N THR A 5 7.53 5.35 -9.10
CA THR A 5 7.98 6.72 -8.87
C THR A 5 6.76 7.60 -9.03
N ALA A 6 6.11 7.97 -7.91
CA ALA A 6 4.88 8.75 -7.82
C ALA A 6 5.13 10.26 -8.18
N PRO A 7 4.23 11.24 -7.93
CA PRO A 7 4.50 12.66 -8.18
C PRO A 7 5.49 13.15 -7.11
N PHE A 8 6.74 12.78 -7.34
CA PHE A 8 7.87 12.93 -6.47
C PHE A 8 8.43 14.31 -6.71
N ASP A 9 8.38 15.19 -5.72
CA ASP A 9 9.31 16.32 -5.71
C ASP A 9 10.70 15.71 -5.52
N ALA A 10 11.35 15.34 -6.62
CA ALA A 10 12.66 14.71 -6.64
C ALA A 10 13.73 15.58 -5.93
N ALA A 11 13.46 16.86 -5.66
CA ALA A 11 14.33 17.71 -4.87
C ALA A 11 14.22 17.46 -3.34
N LYS A 12 13.12 16.86 -2.86
CA LYS A 12 12.90 16.54 -1.44
C LYS A 12 13.03 15.06 -1.09
N SER A 13 13.10 14.17 -2.07
CA SER A 13 12.98 12.74 -1.84
C SER A 13 14.18 11.95 -2.38
N ILE A 14 15.35 12.46 -1.98
CA ILE A 14 16.65 11.78 -2.00
C ILE A 14 16.88 10.95 -0.72
N PHE A 15 15.84 10.64 0.07
CA PHE A 15 16.02 9.88 1.30
C PHE A 15 16.03 8.38 1.01
N ALA A 16 17.23 7.85 0.79
CA ALA A 16 17.56 6.47 1.14
C ALA A 16 17.00 6.16 2.54
N GLY A 17 16.15 5.14 2.67
CA GLY A 17 15.62 4.67 3.96
C GLY A 17 14.14 4.93 4.27
N LEU A 18 13.33 5.52 3.38
CA LEU A 18 11.87 5.65 3.58
C LEU A 18 11.07 4.45 3.08
N SER A 19 10.07 4.01 3.86
CA SER A 19 9.18 2.90 3.49
C SER A 19 8.11 3.36 2.52
N VAL A 20 7.83 2.55 1.49
CA VAL A 20 6.74 2.82 0.55
C VAL A 20 5.50 2.05 0.99
N ILE A 21 4.37 2.75 1.01
CA ILE A 21 3.08 2.22 1.42
C ILE A 21 2.11 2.40 0.26
N GLN A 22 1.53 1.29 -0.20
CA GLN A 22 0.41 1.30 -1.14
C GLN A 22 -0.85 0.86 -0.41
N LEU A 23 -1.86 1.71 -0.50
CA LEU A 23 -3.21 1.48 0.00
C LEU A 23 -4.14 1.30 -1.19
N ALA A 24 -4.99 0.29 -1.14
CA ALA A 24 -6.14 0.17 -2.02
C ALA A 24 -7.41 0.34 -1.19
N PHE A 25 -8.19 1.37 -1.51
CA PHE A 25 -9.44 1.65 -0.83
C PHE A 25 -10.56 0.81 -1.42
N ALA A 26 -11.45 0.33 -0.56
CA ALA A 26 -12.73 -0.24 -0.99
C ALA A 26 -13.72 0.86 -1.42
N ALA A 27 -13.23 1.88 -2.13
CA ALA A 27 -14.07 2.88 -2.77
C ALA A 27 -14.93 2.19 -3.85
N THR A 28 -16.05 2.83 -4.23
CA THR A 28 -16.92 2.31 -5.30
C THR A 28 -16.06 2.04 -6.55
N PRO A 29 -15.89 0.78 -6.94
CA PRO A 29 -14.95 0.46 -8.00
C PRO A 29 -15.44 1.05 -9.33
N ILE A 30 -14.50 1.55 -10.12
CA ILE A 30 -14.77 2.02 -11.47
C ILE A 30 -14.87 0.79 -12.36
N THR A 31 -16.09 0.31 -12.54
CA THR A 31 -16.41 -0.87 -13.36
C THR A 31 -16.72 -0.51 -14.80
N GLY A 32 -16.62 -1.49 -15.70
CA GLY A 32 -17.03 -1.32 -17.10
C GLY A 32 -16.13 -0.34 -17.87
N VAL A 33 -14.87 -0.24 -17.50
CA VAL A 33 -13.87 0.52 -18.26
C VAL A 33 -13.47 -0.32 -19.47
N ALA A 34 -13.66 0.21 -20.68
CA ALA A 34 -13.15 -0.40 -21.91
C ALA A 34 -11.88 0.32 -22.35
N ALA A 35 -10.96 -0.33 -23.05
CA ALA A 35 -9.79 0.33 -23.61
C ALA A 35 -9.41 -0.21 -24.99
N THR A 36 -8.85 0.68 -25.80
CA THR A 36 -8.31 0.32 -27.12
C THR A 36 -6.84 -0.10 -26.99
N THR A 37 -6.29 -0.77 -28.01
CA THR A 37 -4.86 -1.11 -28.08
C THR A 37 -3.95 0.13 -28.04
N ALA A 38 -4.46 1.29 -28.44
CA ALA A 38 -3.79 2.58 -28.30
C ALA A 38 -3.67 3.08 -26.84
N GLY A 39 -4.16 2.33 -25.85
CA GLY A 39 -4.07 2.71 -24.44
C GLY A 39 -5.07 3.77 -24.01
N VAL A 40 -6.11 4.00 -24.80
CA VAL A 40 -7.20 4.93 -24.46
C VAL A 40 -8.29 4.15 -23.76
N PHE A 41 -8.48 4.46 -22.47
CA PHE A 41 -9.51 3.91 -21.61
C PHE A 41 -10.75 4.81 -21.67
N THR A 42 -11.91 4.20 -21.80
CA THR A 42 -13.21 4.87 -21.92
C THR A 42 -14.06 4.49 -20.73
N LYS A 43 -14.49 5.52 -19.99
CA LYS A 43 -15.48 5.43 -18.92
C LYS A 43 -16.28 6.73 -18.90
N THR A 44 -17.52 6.66 -19.36
CA THR A 44 -18.39 7.84 -19.44
C THR A 44 -18.66 8.43 -18.05
N GLY A 45 -18.46 9.75 -17.90
CA GLY A 45 -18.76 10.47 -16.66
C GLY A 45 -17.85 10.14 -15.49
N HIS A 46 -16.60 9.76 -15.73
CA HIS A 46 -15.64 9.59 -14.65
C HIS A 46 -15.21 10.94 -14.05
N THR A 47 -14.89 10.98 -12.76
CA THR A 47 -14.38 12.18 -12.06
C THR A 47 -12.87 12.14 -11.85
N LEU A 48 -12.16 11.33 -12.64
CA LEU A 48 -10.72 11.13 -12.54
C LEU A 48 -9.96 12.36 -13.03
N THR A 49 -8.86 12.68 -12.35
CA THR A 49 -7.92 13.75 -12.73
C THR A 49 -6.53 13.17 -12.98
N ASP A 50 -5.72 13.89 -13.74
CA ASP A 50 -4.34 13.48 -14.01
C ASP A 50 -3.54 13.32 -12.72
N GLY A 51 -2.76 12.25 -12.64
CA GLY A 51 -2.01 11.83 -11.45
C GLY A 51 -2.79 10.95 -10.49
N THR A 52 -4.10 10.73 -10.69
CA THR A 52 -4.89 9.85 -9.80
C THR A 52 -4.37 8.41 -9.86
N PRO A 53 -3.89 7.83 -8.74
CA PRO A 53 -3.55 6.42 -8.65
C PRO A 53 -4.80 5.51 -8.69
N LEU A 54 -4.82 4.59 -9.64
CA LEU A 54 -5.84 3.57 -9.83
C LEU A 54 -5.21 2.19 -9.83
N ARG A 55 -5.68 1.31 -8.96
CA ARG A 55 -5.31 -0.10 -8.95
C ARG A 55 -6.15 -0.87 -9.95
N PHE A 56 -5.51 -1.69 -10.77
CA PHE A 56 -6.20 -2.62 -11.66
C PHE A 56 -6.61 -3.89 -10.90
N ASP A 57 -7.90 -4.09 -10.67
CA ASP A 57 -8.40 -5.23 -9.89
C ASP A 57 -8.76 -6.44 -10.75
N SER A 58 -9.34 -6.20 -11.92
CA SER A 58 -9.67 -7.25 -12.88
C SER A 58 -10.02 -6.67 -14.24
N GLY A 59 -9.90 -7.47 -15.29
CA GLY A 59 -10.39 -7.11 -16.61
C GLY A 59 -10.40 -8.30 -17.57
N THR A 60 -11.13 -8.12 -18.67
CA THR A 60 -11.23 -9.09 -19.77
C THR A 60 -10.45 -8.55 -20.97
N GLY A 61 -9.33 -9.18 -21.30
CA GLY A 61 -8.37 -8.67 -22.30
C GLY A 61 -7.36 -7.71 -21.68
N GLY A 62 -6.90 -6.72 -22.45
CA GLY A 62 -5.98 -5.68 -21.95
C GLY A 62 -4.62 -6.22 -21.54
N GLU A 63 -4.06 -7.15 -22.32
CA GLU A 63 -2.69 -7.62 -22.13
C GLU A 63 -1.73 -6.42 -22.10
N GLY A 64 -0.90 -6.36 -21.06
CA GLY A 64 -0.12 -5.18 -20.67
C GLY A 64 -0.50 -4.60 -19.31
N LEU A 65 -1.66 -4.96 -18.76
CA LEU A 65 -2.04 -4.66 -17.38
C LEU A 65 -1.87 -5.87 -16.47
N THR A 66 -1.30 -5.66 -15.29
CA THR A 66 -1.11 -6.69 -14.27
C THR A 66 -2.06 -6.45 -13.11
N VAL A 67 -2.85 -7.46 -12.75
CA VAL A 67 -3.79 -7.39 -11.62
C VAL A 67 -3.05 -7.08 -10.33
N GLY A 68 -3.61 -6.18 -9.52
CA GLY A 68 -3.01 -5.69 -8.28
C GLY A 68 -1.97 -4.59 -8.48
N THR A 69 -1.66 -4.22 -9.73
CA THR A 69 -0.73 -3.12 -10.03
C THR A 69 -1.47 -1.78 -10.03
N THR A 70 -0.84 -0.78 -9.40
CA THR A 70 -1.31 0.61 -9.45
C THR A 70 -0.78 1.31 -10.70
N TYR A 71 -1.68 1.98 -11.40
CA TYR A 71 -1.43 2.79 -12.56
C TYR A 71 -1.92 4.22 -12.31
N TYR A 72 -1.36 5.18 -13.02
CA TYR A 72 -1.67 6.58 -12.81
C TYR A 72 -2.42 7.15 -14.00
N VAL A 73 -3.53 7.82 -13.71
CA VAL A 73 -4.34 8.50 -14.72
C VAL A 73 -3.54 9.62 -15.37
N ARG A 74 -3.64 9.74 -16.69
CA ARG A 74 -3.08 10.84 -17.47
C ARG A 74 -3.96 11.17 -18.66
N ASP A 75 -3.84 12.38 -19.17
CA ASP A 75 -4.62 12.89 -20.30
C ASP A 75 -6.14 12.66 -20.10
N ALA A 76 -6.64 12.92 -18.89
CA ALA A 76 -8.04 12.73 -18.51
C ALA A 76 -8.94 13.77 -19.21
N ALA A 77 -9.95 13.26 -19.90
CA ALA A 77 -11.04 14.02 -20.51
C ALA A 77 -12.38 13.56 -19.92
N ALA A 78 -13.51 14.17 -20.31
CA ALA A 78 -14.81 13.89 -19.68
C ALA A 78 -15.25 12.40 -19.69
N ASN A 79 -14.81 11.63 -20.69
CA ASN A 79 -15.21 10.23 -20.88
C ASN A 79 -14.05 9.27 -21.13
N THR A 80 -12.82 9.79 -21.23
CA THR A 80 -11.65 9.01 -21.64
C THR A 80 -10.44 9.42 -20.85
N PHE A 81 -9.57 8.46 -20.57
CA PHE A 81 -8.30 8.70 -19.90
C PHE A 81 -7.26 7.71 -20.42
N LYS A 82 -5.99 7.96 -20.11
CA LYS A 82 -4.89 7.03 -20.33
C LYS A 82 -4.28 6.64 -18.99
N LEU A 83 -3.55 5.52 -18.97
CA LEU A 83 -2.84 5.04 -17.79
C LEU A 83 -1.34 5.05 -18.04
N ALA A 84 -0.57 5.34 -17.00
CA ALA A 84 0.90 5.25 -16.99
C ALA A 84 1.36 4.38 -15.81
N PRO A 85 2.51 3.68 -15.92
CA PRO A 85 3.07 2.91 -14.80
C PRO A 85 3.65 3.81 -13.70
N THR A 86 3.91 5.08 -14.01
CA THR A 86 4.42 6.12 -13.10
C THR A 86 3.66 7.44 -13.35
N PRO A 87 3.43 8.32 -12.35
CA PRO A 87 2.84 9.64 -12.54
C PRO A 87 3.63 10.49 -13.51
N GLY A 88 2.91 11.08 -14.45
CA GLY A 88 3.51 11.86 -15.54
C GLY A 88 4.35 11.02 -16.51
N GLY A 89 4.52 9.72 -16.27
CA GLY A 89 5.24 8.80 -17.14
C GLY A 89 4.48 8.48 -18.42
N VAL A 90 5.13 7.75 -19.34
CA VAL A 90 4.58 7.43 -20.67
C VAL A 90 3.29 6.62 -20.56
N ALA A 91 2.30 6.95 -21.40
CA ALA A 91 1.05 6.20 -21.49
C ALA A 91 1.30 4.75 -21.93
N ILE A 92 0.64 3.83 -21.25
CA ILE A 92 0.67 2.39 -21.54
C ILE A 92 -0.11 2.15 -22.83
N THR A 93 0.49 1.39 -23.73
CA THR A 93 -0.20 0.77 -24.86
C THR A 93 -0.58 -0.66 -24.50
N LEU A 94 -1.76 -1.10 -24.91
CA LEU A 94 -2.22 -2.47 -24.66
C LEU A 94 -1.95 -3.33 -25.89
N THR A 95 -1.51 -4.57 -25.69
CA THR A 95 -1.33 -5.52 -26.81
C THR A 95 -2.66 -6.10 -27.28
N SER A 96 -3.68 -6.12 -26.42
CA SER A 96 -5.06 -6.47 -26.78
C SER A 96 -6.05 -5.44 -26.21
N ALA A 97 -7.17 -5.25 -26.91
CA ALA A 97 -8.24 -4.38 -26.41
C ALA A 97 -8.81 -4.93 -25.10
N LEU A 98 -9.24 -4.03 -24.22
CA LEU A 98 -9.86 -4.34 -22.94
C LEU A 98 -11.36 -4.10 -23.09
N SER A 99 -12.18 -5.13 -22.93
CA SER A 99 -13.63 -5.00 -23.13
C SER A 99 -14.35 -4.50 -21.88
N ALA A 100 -13.87 -4.92 -20.71
CA ALA A 100 -14.34 -4.45 -19.42
C ALA A 100 -13.24 -4.60 -18.38
N ALA A 101 -13.09 -3.61 -17.50
CA ALA A 101 -12.20 -3.63 -16.37
C ALA A 101 -12.80 -2.97 -15.14
N THR A 102 -12.25 -3.37 -14.00
CA THR A 102 -12.55 -2.86 -12.68
C THR A 102 -11.29 -2.22 -12.11
N PHE A 103 -11.39 -0.95 -11.73
CA PHE A 103 -10.34 -0.22 -11.03
C PHE A 103 -10.81 0.25 -9.66
N SER A 104 -9.93 0.19 -8.67
CA SER A 104 -10.12 0.79 -7.35
C SER A 104 -9.21 1.99 -7.16
N ALA A 105 -9.64 2.96 -6.34
CA ALA A 105 -8.78 4.05 -5.93
C ALA A 105 -7.66 3.51 -5.05
N ALA A 106 -6.42 3.93 -5.34
CA ALA A 106 -5.27 3.61 -4.51
C ALA A 106 -4.69 4.89 -3.90
N ALA A 107 -3.86 4.78 -2.87
CA ALA A 107 -2.95 5.85 -2.45
C ALA A 107 -1.57 5.22 -2.29
N VAL A 108 -0.56 5.82 -2.93
CA VAL A 108 0.83 5.39 -2.81
C VAL A 108 1.61 6.54 -2.25
N PHE A 109 2.27 6.33 -1.13
CA PHE A 109 3.07 7.37 -0.48
C PHE A 109 4.24 6.76 0.29
N GLU A 110 5.26 7.58 0.50
CA GLU A 110 6.43 7.22 1.30
C GLU A 110 6.28 7.74 2.72
N ALA A 111 6.65 6.92 3.70
CA ALA A 111 6.57 7.25 5.10
C ALA A 111 7.76 6.66 5.87
N THR A 112 8.16 7.32 6.94
CA THR A 112 9.21 6.80 7.82
C THR A 112 8.59 5.73 8.71
N LYS A 113 9.16 4.52 8.74
CA LYS A 113 8.73 3.51 9.71
C LYS A 113 9.18 3.94 11.11
N VAL A 114 8.22 4.13 12.01
CA VAL A 114 8.48 4.52 13.41
C VAL A 114 8.63 3.27 14.26
N ASP A 115 7.73 2.31 14.11
CA ASP A 115 7.71 1.09 14.92
C ASP A 115 7.09 -0.09 14.17
N SER A 116 7.47 -1.30 14.57
CA SER A 116 6.74 -2.51 14.24
C SER A 116 6.41 -3.25 15.52
N LYS A 117 5.12 -3.31 15.83
CA LYS A 117 4.58 -4.00 17.00
C LYS A 117 4.15 -5.39 16.55
N LEU A 118 5.05 -6.34 16.69
CA LEU A 118 4.74 -7.77 16.51
C LEU A 118 4.54 -8.39 17.89
N SER A 119 3.36 -8.96 18.13
CA SER A 119 3.08 -9.61 19.41
C SER A 119 2.59 -11.05 19.19
N GLU A 120 3.18 -11.97 19.96
CA GLU A 120 2.72 -13.36 20.01
C GLU A 120 2.45 -13.74 21.47
N GLU A 121 1.23 -14.15 21.77
CA GLU A 121 0.89 -14.71 23.08
C GLU A 121 1.01 -16.24 23.03
N LYS A 122 1.78 -16.82 23.95
CA LYS A 122 2.03 -18.26 24.01
C LYS A 122 1.52 -18.82 25.34
N LYS A 123 0.68 -19.85 25.26
CA LYS A 123 0.30 -20.67 26.42
C LYS A 123 1.18 -21.91 26.52
N HIS A 124 1.56 -22.22 27.75
CA HIS A 124 2.38 -23.36 28.09
C HIS A 124 1.51 -24.43 28.74
N ILE A 125 1.62 -25.66 28.26
CA ILE A 125 1.12 -26.83 28.99
C ILE A 125 2.33 -27.44 29.68
N GLU A 126 2.33 -27.40 31.00
CA GLU A 126 3.39 -27.93 31.84
C GLU A 126 3.00 -29.29 32.40
N ARG A 127 3.97 -30.21 32.50
CA ARG A 127 3.79 -31.49 33.18
C ARG A 127 4.89 -31.71 34.22
N PRO A 128 4.60 -32.39 35.34
CA PRO A 128 5.60 -32.72 36.33
C PRO A 128 6.63 -33.70 35.74
N ASP A 129 7.92 -33.42 35.94
CA ASP A 129 8.98 -34.36 35.65
C ASP A 129 9.08 -35.46 36.71
N LYS A 130 10.04 -36.39 36.56
CA LYS A 130 10.24 -37.50 37.50
C LYS A 130 10.55 -37.05 38.93
N LYS A 131 10.88 -35.76 39.15
CA LYS A 131 11.11 -35.13 40.46
C LYS A 131 9.95 -34.23 40.89
N GLY A 132 8.82 -34.23 40.17
CA GLY A 132 7.63 -33.43 40.46
C GLY A 132 7.72 -31.97 40.03
N VAL A 133 8.79 -31.56 39.33
CA VAL A 133 8.96 -30.17 38.87
C VAL A 133 8.20 -29.96 37.57
N LEU A 134 7.33 -28.95 37.51
CA LEU A 134 6.61 -28.61 36.28
C LEU A 134 7.60 -28.16 35.20
N ARG A 135 7.59 -28.87 34.06
CA ARG A 135 8.39 -28.55 32.87
C ARG A 135 7.46 -28.27 31.70
N LYS A 136 7.80 -27.24 30.92
CA LYS A 136 7.12 -26.89 29.67
C LYS A 136 7.25 -28.04 28.67
N GLN A 137 6.13 -28.66 28.30
CA GLN A 137 6.12 -29.81 27.39
C GLN A 137 5.53 -29.46 26.03
N ARG A 138 4.58 -28.52 25.98
CA ARG A 138 4.01 -28.01 24.72
C ARG A 138 3.77 -26.51 24.82
N THR A 139 4.13 -25.82 23.75
CA THR A 139 3.80 -24.40 23.54
C THR A 139 2.70 -24.32 22.51
N VAL A 140 1.67 -23.52 22.77
CA VAL A 140 0.64 -23.18 21.79
C VAL A 140 0.58 -21.67 21.69
N THR A 141 0.77 -21.12 20.50
CA THR A 141 0.53 -19.69 20.24
C THR A 141 -0.97 -19.46 20.20
N THR A 142 -1.47 -18.58 21.05
CA THR A 142 -2.91 -18.30 21.23
C THR A 142 -3.36 -17.00 20.62
N ARG A 143 -2.43 -16.08 20.33
CA ARG A 143 -2.68 -14.85 19.59
C ARG A 143 -1.41 -14.44 18.86
N SER A 144 -1.57 -13.92 17.65
CA SER A 144 -0.50 -13.32 16.85
C SER A 144 -1.09 -12.08 16.19
N ASP A 145 -0.57 -10.92 16.56
CA ASP A 145 -1.00 -9.63 16.00
C ASP A 145 0.22 -8.94 15.36
N GLU A 146 0.02 -8.42 14.15
CA GLU A 146 1.04 -7.67 13.41
C GLU A 146 0.50 -6.27 13.11
N SER A 147 1.14 -5.25 13.68
CA SER A 147 0.87 -3.86 13.35
C SER A 147 2.13 -3.03 13.13
N PHE A 148 2.01 -2.00 12.30
CA PHE A 148 3.11 -1.15 11.85
C PHE A 148 2.74 0.32 12.04
N VAL A 149 3.66 1.09 12.61
CA VAL A 149 3.49 2.53 12.82
C VAL A 149 4.41 3.27 11.85
N PHE A 150 3.85 4.20 11.11
CA PHE A 150 4.58 5.05 10.18
C PHE A 150 4.31 6.53 10.45
N ASP A 151 5.34 7.36 10.34
CA ASP A 151 5.22 8.81 10.38
C ASP A 151 5.01 9.32 8.95
N VAL A 152 3.86 9.97 8.76
CA VAL A 152 3.46 10.61 7.51
C VAL A 152 3.74 12.09 7.63
N GLN A 153 4.74 12.52 6.86
CA GLN A 153 4.96 13.93 6.60
C GLN A 153 3.88 14.43 5.63
N GLU A 154 3.31 15.59 5.94
CA GLU A 154 2.19 16.25 5.25
C GLU A 154 0.79 15.68 5.55
N VAL A 155 0.03 16.45 6.33
CA VAL A 155 -1.35 16.14 6.77
C VAL A 155 -2.34 16.00 5.60
N LYS A 156 -2.02 16.56 4.42
CA LYS A 156 -2.84 16.40 3.21
C LYS A 156 -2.99 14.93 2.80
N ARG A 157 -1.97 14.10 3.05
CA ARG A 157 -2.04 12.65 2.76
C ARG A 157 -3.08 11.94 3.63
N LEU A 158 -3.37 12.47 4.84
CA LEU A 158 -4.45 11.95 5.67
C LEU A 158 -5.83 12.20 5.05
N LEU A 159 -6.00 13.30 4.31
CA LEU A 159 -7.26 13.59 3.62
C LEU A 159 -7.53 12.54 2.54
N ASP A 160 -6.49 12.08 1.83
CA ASP A 160 -6.63 11.01 0.84
C ASP A 160 -6.91 9.66 1.51
N ILE A 161 -6.33 9.41 2.69
CA ILE A 161 -6.50 8.16 3.45
C ILE A 161 -7.88 8.06 4.11
N PHE A 162 -8.39 9.15 4.70
CA PHE A 162 -9.63 9.15 5.47
C PHE A 162 -10.81 9.84 4.75
N GLY A 163 -10.69 10.12 3.45
CA GLY A 163 -11.80 10.66 2.64
C GLY A 163 -12.18 12.09 3.01
N GLY A 164 -11.21 12.98 3.18
CA GLY A 164 -11.40 14.39 3.51
C GLY A 164 -11.43 14.71 5.00
N SER A 165 -11.18 13.72 5.86
CA SER A 165 -11.03 13.90 7.30
C SER A 165 -9.56 13.78 7.72
N LEU A 166 -9.17 14.43 8.81
CA LEU A 166 -7.85 14.28 9.43
C LEU A 166 -7.84 13.20 10.52
N THR A 167 -9.02 12.68 10.85
CA THR A 167 -9.22 11.62 11.84
C THR A 167 -10.13 10.56 11.25
N GLY A 168 -9.79 9.30 11.47
CA GLY A 168 -10.66 8.20 11.07
C GLY A 168 -9.96 6.86 11.12
N SER A 169 -10.70 5.85 10.69
CA SER A 169 -10.18 4.53 10.42
C SER A 169 -10.70 4.07 9.07
N ALA A 170 -9.84 3.55 8.21
CA ALA A 170 -10.20 3.01 6.91
C ALA A 170 -9.81 1.53 6.84
N ARG A 171 -10.73 0.69 6.33
CA ARG A 171 -10.40 -0.69 5.96
C ARG A 171 -9.90 -0.70 4.52
N VAL A 172 -8.67 -1.14 4.33
CA VAL A 172 -7.96 -1.07 3.05
C VAL A 172 -7.17 -2.35 2.81
N SER A 173 -6.79 -2.62 1.57
CA SER A 173 -5.76 -3.63 1.29
C SER A 173 -4.42 -2.92 1.14
N VAL A 174 -3.38 -3.45 1.79
CA VAL A 174 -2.08 -2.78 1.87
C VAL A 174 -1.00 -3.65 1.25
N THR A 175 -0.02 -3.01 0.62
CA THR A 175 1.27 -3.60 0.30
C THR A 175 2.36 -2.69 0.85
N LEU A 176 3.30 -3.27 1.58
CA LEU A 176 4.40 -2.56 2.24
C LEU A 176 5.72 -2.95 1.58
N TRP A 177 6.54 -1.94 1.28
CA TRP A 177 7.93 -2.13 0.88
C TRP A 177 8.82 -1.42 1.89
N ILE A 178 9.68 -2.19 2.55
CA ILE A 178 10.66 -1.68 3.52
C ILE A 178 12.01 -1.62 2.79
N PRO A 179 12.62 -0.43 2.65
CA PRO A 179 13.91 -0.25 1.98
C PRO A 179 15.02 -0.95 2.76
N ASP A 180 16.10 -1.28 2.05
CA ASP A 180 17.33 -1.73 2.68
C ASP A 180 18.04 -0.53 3.36
N PRO A 181 18.32 -0.58 4.67
CA PRO A 181 19.08 0.47 5.35
C PRO A 181 20.51 0.64 4.80
N ASP A 182 21.09 -0.39 4.19
CA ASP A 182 22.48 -0.39 3.74
C ASP A 182 22.64 -0.06 2.23
N ASP A 183 21.53 0.08 1.48
CA ASP A 183 21.57 0.32 0.03
C ASP A 183 21.03 1.70 -0.36
N ALA A 184 21.95 2.60 -0.72
CA ALA A 184 21.64 3.92 -1.25
C ALA A 184 21.01 3.90 -2.66
N THR A 185 20.96 2.74 -3.33
CA THR A 185 20.39 2.59 -4.68
C THR A 185 18.87 2.37 -4.69
N GLY A 186 18.23 2.36 -3.52
CA GLY A 186 16.76 2.28 -3.40
C GLY A 186 16.20 0.88 -3.62
N LYS A 187 17.01 -0.16 -3.40
CA LYS A 187 16.50 -1.53 -3.35
C LYS A 187 15.64 -1.75 -2.09
N VAL A 188 14.65 -2.61 -2.23
CA VAL A 188 13.72 -2.98 -1.16
C VAL A 188 14.29 -4.20 -0.45
N ALA A 189 14.56 -4.12 0.85
CA ALA A 189 15.00 -5.29 1.61
C ALA A 189 13.87 -6.30 1.82
N LEU A 190 12.65 -5.81 2.09
CA LEU A 190 11.51 -6.65 2.42
C LEU A 190 10.23 -6.13 1.77
N LYS A 191 9.54 -7.01 1.05
CA LYS A 191 8.20 -6.78 0.50
C LYS A 191 7.18 -7.63 1.26
N SER A 192 6.09 -7.03 1.71
CA SER A 192 4.95 -7.80 2.22
C SER A 192 4.25 -8.57 1.09
N GLU A 193 3.37 -9.50 1.42
CA GLU A 193 2.47 -10.06 0.43
C GLU A 193 1.65 -8.96 -0.25
N ASP A 194 1.24 -9.24 -1.50
CA ASP A 194 0.44 -8.33 -2.26
C ASP A 194 -0.97 -8.24 -1.65
N ASN A 195 -1.34 -7.03 -1.24
CA ASN A 195 -2.72 -6.67 -0.89
C ASN A 195 -3.29 -7.42 0.32
N PHE A 196 -2.53 -7.50 1.42
CA PHE A 196 -3.09 -8.03 2.66
C PHE A 196 -4.17 -7.06 3.20
N PRO A 197 -5.30 -7.57 3.70
CA PRO A 197 -6.34 -6.73 4.28
C PRO A 197 -5.82 -6.12 5.59
N ALA A 198 -5.97 -4.80 5.76
CA ALA A 198 -5.53 -4.07 6.94
C ALA A 198 -6.53 -2.97 7.34
N THR A 199 -6.51 -2.58 8.61
CA THR A 199 -7.18 -1.38 9.11
C THR A 199 -6.13 -0.31 9.31
N ILE A 200 -6.35 0.86 8.74
CA ILE A 200 -5.49 2.02 8.98
C ILE A 200 -6.23 2.97 9.90
N SER A 201 -5.56 3.38 10.96
CA SER A 201 -6.03 4.38 11.91
C SER A 201 -4.94 5.40 12.19
N ARG A 202 -5.33 6.55 12.72
CA ARG A 202 -4.37 7.57 13.17
C ARG A 202 -4.00 7.27 14.61
N GLU A 203 -2.70 7.22 14.91
CA GLU A 203 -2.18 7.07 16.27
C GLU A 203 -1.49 8.37 16.70
N GLY A 204 -1.62 8.75 17.97
CA GLY A 204 -0.95 9.93 18.53
C GLY A 204 -1.59 11.28 18.18
N ASP A 205 -0.83 12.36 18.39
CA ASP A 205 -1.26 13.74 18.15
C ASP A 205 -0.98 14.18 16.71
N LEU A 206 -1.77 15.15 16.23
CA LEU A 206 -1.54 15.79 14.94
C LEU A 206 -0.81 17.10 15.20
N SER A 207 0.42 17.24 14.70
CA SER A 207 1.17 18.48 14.84
C SER A 207 1.06 19.31 13.56
N PHE A 208 0.61 20.56 13.70
CA PHE A 208 0.58 21.54 12.61
C PHE A 208 1.82 22.43 12.58
N GLY A 209 2.98 21.86 12.92
CA GLY A 209 4.28 22.51 12.78
C GLY A 209 4.47 23.73 13.68
N GLY A 210 5.27 23.59 14.73
CA GLY A 210 5.90 24.73 15.41
C GLY A 210 7.15 25.24 14.67
N GLY A 211 7.15 25.24 13.33
CA GLY A 211 8.31 25.58 12.47
C GLY A 211 8.84 24.43 11.59
N GLU A 212 8.31 23.22 11.70
CA GLU A 212 8.63 22.06 10.85
C GLU A 212 7.41 21.58 10.03
N PHE A 213 7.61 20.69 9.06
CA PHE A 213 6.51 20.09 8.28
C PHE A 213 5.49 19.42 9.21
N SER A 214 4.20 19.52 8.87
CA SER A 214 3.13 18.88 9.65
C SER A 214 3.28 17.36 9.64
N GLN A 215 3.26 16.70 10.81
CA GLN A 215 3.53 15.27 10.98
C GLN A 215 2.35 14.56 11.66
N SER A 216 2.17 13.27 11.33
CA SER A 216 1.19 12.41 11.98
C SER A 216 1.60 10.95 11.88
N ASN A 217 1.39 10.22 12.96
CA ASN A 217 1.57 8.77 12.94
C ASN A 217 0.30 8.08 12.42
N ILE A 218 0.50 7.11 11.54
CA ILE A 218 -0.53 6.18 11.10
C ILE A 218 -0.18 4.78 11.62
N LEU A 219 -1.20 4.07 12.06
CA LEU A 219 -1.13 2.68 12.48
C LEU A 219 -1.81 1.82 11.43
N ILE A 220 -1.09 0.80 10.94
CA ILE A 220 -1.60 -0.21 10.02
C ILE A 220 -1.70 -1.53 10.79
N GLU A 221 -2.92 -2.03 10.97
CA GLU A 221 -3.20 -3.29 11.66
C GLU A 221 -3.63 -4.35 10.67
N SER A 222 -2.97 -5.52 10.66
CA SER A 222 -3.36 -6.62 9.79
C SER A 222 -4.73 -7.19 10.18
N ASN A 223 -5.62 -7.35 9.20
CA ASN A 223 -6.89 -8.07 9.33
C ASN A 223 -6.83 -9.49 8.74
N LYS A 224 -5.65 -9.93 8.27
CA LYS A 224 -5.51 -11.25 7.64
C LYS A 224 -5.63 -12.36 8.70
N PRO A 225 -6.32 -13.48 8.38
CA PRO A 225 -6.22 -14.68 9.20
C PRO A 225 -4.83 -15.31 9.03
N GLY A 226 -3.98 -15.17 10.05
CA GLY A 226 -2.61 -15.69 10.07
C GLY A 226 -1.55 -14.64 9.75
N ALA A 227 -0.28 -15.08 9.77
CA ALA A 227 0.87 -14.19 9.59
C ALA A 227 0.92 -13.58 8.18
N ILE A 228 1.44 -12.35 8.09
CA ILE A 228 1.78 -11.74 6.80
C ILE A 228 3.01 -12.47 6.27
N THR A 229 2.94 -12.92 5.02
CA THR A 229 4.12 -13.49 4.37
C THR A 229 4.99 -12.37 3.82
N TRP A 230 6.26 -12.40 4.18
CA TRP A 230 7.27 -11.44 3.70
C TRP A 230 8.18 -12.12 2.69
N THR A 231 8.44 -11.43 1.59
CA THR A 231 9.43 -11.85 0.59
C THR A 231 10.62 -10.91 0.73
N ALA A 232 11.79 -11.48 1.05
CA ALA A 232 13.06 -10.77 0.94
C ALA A 232 13.42 -10.64 -0.54
N ASP A 233 14.00 -9.53 -0.95
CA ASP A 233 14.52 -9.40 -2.31
C ASP A 233 15.62 -10.46 -2.53
N ALA A 234 15.62 -11.08 -3.71
CA ALA A 234 16.51 -12.19 -4.05
C ALA A 234 17.93 -11.72 -4.41
N ALA A 235 18.23 -10.44 -4.24
CA ALA A 235 19.47 -9.81 -4.68
C ALA A 235 20.08 -8.95 -3.57
N VAL A 236 21.14 -9.49 -2.96
CA VAL A 236 22.32 -8.67 -2.63
C VAL A 236 22.83 -8.05 -3.94
#